data_AF-M3ZJJ5-F1
#
_entry.id   AF-M3ZJJ5-F1
#
_cell.length_a   1.000
_cell.length_b   1.000
_cell.length_c   1.000
_cell.angle_alpha   90.00
_cell.angle_beta   90.00
_cell.angle_gamma   90.00
#
_symmetry.space_group_name_H-M   'P 1'
#
loop_
_entity.id
_entity.type
_entity.pdbx_description
1 polymer ?
#
loop_
_entity_poly.entity_id
_entity_poly.type
_entity_poly.pdbx_seq_one_letter_code
_entity_poly.pdbx_strand_id
1 'polypeptide(L)'
;MSKNTVSARFRRVDVDEYDENKFVDEEDGGENQLGPDEAEVDSFIRQYPLYYKHSELDRAEGLVLKVLSAFKSSDIEKAVQSLDKNGVDLLMKYIYKGFERPSENSSAVLLQWHEKALTAGGVGSIVRVLTARKTV
;
A
#
# COMPACT_ATOMS: atom_id res chain seq x y z
N MET A 1 -34.39 -48.62 -9.01
CA MET A 1 -33.40 -47.84 -9.78
C MET A 1 -33.09 -46.57 -9.00
N SER A 2 -31.96 -46.52 -8.29
CA SER A 2 -31.54 -45.33 -7.56
C SER A 2 -31.09 -44.26 -8.57
N LYS A 3 -31.72 -43.08 -8.56
CA LYS A 3 -31.37 -41.98 -9.46
C LYS A 3 -29.99 -41.46 -9.05
N ASN A 4 -29.03 -41.49 -9.97
CA ASN A 4 -27.68 -41.01 -9.72
C ASN A 4 -27.69 -39.49 -9.47
N THR A 5 -27.47 -39.08 -8.22
CA THR A 5 -27.47 -37.66 -7.78
C THR A 5 -26.11 -37.01 -8.04
N VAL A 6 -25.60 -37.03 -9.29
CA VAL A 6 -24.30 -36.44 -9.68
C VAL A 6 -24.28 -34.90 -9.65
N SER A 7 -25.20 -34.27 -8.91
CA SER A 7 -25.24 -32.83 -8.78
C SER A 7 -24.15 -32.38 -7.80
N ALA A 8 -22.97 -32.02 -8.31
CA ALA A 8 -21.90 -31.42 -7.50
C ALA A 8 -22.20 -29.96 -7.08
N ARG A 9 -23.42 -29.46 -7.32
CA ARG A 9 -23.82 -28.07 -7.07
C ARG A 9 -23.66 -27.65 -5.61
N PHE A 10 -23.80 -28.58 -4.66
CA PHE A 10 -23.58 -28.35 -3.23
C PHE A 10 -22.10 -28.20 -2.84
N ARG A 11 -21.16 -28.62 -3.70
CA ARG A 11 -19.70 -28.49 -3.46
C ARG A 11 -19.11 -27.21 -4.07
N ARG A 12 -19.93 -26.43 -4.76
CA ARG A 12 -19.53 -25.14 -5.35
C ARG A 12 -19.77 -23.96 -4.40
N VAL A 13 -20.48 -24.20 -3.31
CA VAL A 13 -20.73 -23.18 -2.29
C VAL A 13 -19.53 -23.20 -1.35
N ASP A 14 -18.85 -22.06 -1.27
CA ASP A 14 -17.80 -21.85 -0.28
C ASP A 14 -18.48 -21.55 1.07
N VAL A 15 -18.48 -22.55 1.95
CA VAL A 15 -19.12 -22.46 3.27
C VAL A 15 -18.21 -21.69 4.24
N ASP A 16 -16.89 -21.69 3.99
CA ASP A 16 -15.88 -21.05 4.84
C ASP A 16 -16.00 -19.52 4.76
N GLU A 17 -16.54 -18.98 3.66
CA GLU A 17 -16.85 -17.56 3.50
C GLU A 17 -17.85 -17.04 4.56
N TYR A 18 -18.69 -17.94 5.10
CA TYR A 18 -19.74 -17.61 6.07
C TYR A 18 -19.41 -18.11 7.50
N ASP A 19 -18.18 -18.57 7.77
CA ASP A 19 -17.75 -18.94 9.12
C ASP A 19 -17.67 -17.70 10.01
N GLU A 20 -18.38 -17.71 11.14
CA GLU A 20 -18.38 -16.61 12.12
C GLU A 20 -16.99 -16.36 12.73
N ASN A 21 -16.08 -17.36 12.68
CA ASN A 21 -14.70 -17.23 13.17
C ASN A 21 -13.72 -16.76 12.08
N LYS A 22 -14.20 -16.53 10.85
CA LYS A 22 -13.36 -16.01 9.76
C LYS A 22 -12.81 -14.64 10.17
N PHE A 23 -11.49 -14.48 10.05
CA PHE A 23 -10.85 -13.20 10.34
C PHE A 23 -11.32 -12.15 9.33
N VAL A 24 -11.91 -11.07 9.84
CA VAL A 24 -12.30 -9.89 9.05
C VAL A 24 -11.37 -8.76 9.42
N ASP A 25 -10.77 -8.13 8.41
CA ASP A 25 -9.96 -6.94 8.63
C ASP A 25 -10.85 -5.83 9.22
N GLU A 26 -10.39 -5.18 10.29
CA GLU A 26 -11.05 -3.97 10.80
C GLU A 26 -10.99 -2.89 9.72
N GLU A 27 -12.12 -2.67 9.05
CA GLU A 27 -12.39 -1.44 8.32
C GLU A 27 -12.50 -0.33 9.36
N ASP A 28 -11.38 0.31 9.68
CA ASP A 28 -11.36 1.51 10.52
C ASP A 28 -12.35 2.56 9.96
N GLY A 29 -13.54 2.55 10.54
CA GLY A 29 -14.66 3.41 10.27
C GLY A 29 -15.14 3.96 11.60
N GLY A 30 -14.45 5.01 12.05
CA GLY A 30 -14.92 5.97 13.07
C GLY A 30 -15.46 5.34 14.35
N GLU A 31 -14.57 5.10 15.32
CA GLU A 31 -15.02 4.87 16.68
C GLU A 31 -15.95 6.00 17.15
N ASN A 32 -17.04 5.58 17.79
CA ASN A 32 -18.17 6.36 18.26
C ASN A 32 -17.79 7.29 19.44
N GLN A 33 -16.86 8.21 19.24
CA GLN A 33 -16.44 9.23 20.21
C GLN A 33 -16.88 10.60 19.70
N LEU A 34 -17.56 11.36 20.58
CA LEU A 34 -18.05 12.72 20.32
C LEU A 34 -17.01 13.54 19.54
N GLY A 35 -17.31 13.82 18.28
CA GLY A 35 -16.33 14.22 17.28
C GLY A 35 -15.73 15.63 17.50
N PRO A 36 -14.45 15.83 17.14
CA PRO A 36 -13.83 17.15 17.10
C PRO A 36 -14.43 18.03 15.98
N ASP A 37 -14.28 19.35 16.14
CA ASP A 37 -14.85 20.41 15.28
C ASP A 37 -14.68 20.11 13.78
N GLU A 38 -15.77 20.22 13.00
CA GLU A 38 -15.80 19.89 11.56
C GLU A 38 -14.74 20.64 10.75
N ALA A 39 -14.37 21.85 11.20
CA ALA A 39 -13.32 22.66 10.58
C ALA A 39 -11.91 22.07 10.79
N GLU A 40 -11.66 21.45 11.93
CA GLU A 40 -10.41 20.75 12.23
C GLU A 40 -10.35 19.43 11.47
N VAL A 41 -11.49 18.73 11.37
CA VAL A 41 -11.66 17.48 10.60
C VAL A 41 -11.40 17.69 9.11
N ASP A 42 -11.90 18.77 8.49
CA ASP A 42 -11.61 19.07 7.07
C ASP A 42 -10.12 19.41 6.86
N SER A 43 -9.44 19.97 7.87
CA SER A 43 -8.01 20.23 7.83
C SER A 43 -7.18 18.93 7.91
N PHE A 44 -7.58 17.99 8.78
CA PHE A 44 -6.92 16.69 8.93
C PHE A 44 -7.18 15.75 7.76
N ILE A 45 -8.38 15.76 7.18
CA ILE A 45 -8.74 15.01 5.98
C ILE A 45 -7.90 15.46 4.77
N ARG A 46 -7.58 16.76 4.68
CA ARG A 46 -6.68 17.30 3.65
C ARG A 46 -5.21 17.00 3.92
N GLN A 47 -4.83 16.79 5.18
CA GLN A 47 -3.44 16.59 5.60
C GLN A 47 -2.99 15.11 5.50
N TYR A 48 -3.90 14.14 5.61
CA TYR A 48 -3.60 12.72 5.44
C TYR A 48 -4.74 11.97 4.74
N PRO A 49 -4.61 11.66 3.44
CA PRO A 49 -5.64 10.93 2.71
C PRO A 49 -5.52 9.42 3.00
N LEU A 50 -6.22 8.96 4.03
CA LEU A 50 -6.30 7.53 4.40
C LEU A 50 -7.43 6.75 3.69
N TYR A 51 -8.06 7.33 2.68
CA TYR A 51 -9.07 6.67 1.86
C TYR A 51 -9.00 7.21 0.43
N TYR A 52 -8.68 6.36 -0.54
CA TYR A 52 -8.70 6.77 -1.94
C TYR A 52 -9.53 5.78 -2.77
N LYS A 53 -10.38 6.33 -3.65
CA LYS A 53 -10.87 5.61 -4.83
C LYS A 53 -9.66 5.15 -5.63
N HIS A 54 -9.69 3.96 -6.21
CA HIS A 54 -8.58 3.34 -6.96
C HIS A 54 -7.85 4.32 -7.91
N SER A 55 -8.60 5.21 -8.56
CA SER A 55 -8.08 6.24 -9.47
C SER A 55 -7.15 7.28 -8.84
N GLU A 56 -7.31 7.61 -7.56
CA GLU A 56 -6.48 8.63 -6.90
C GLU A 56 -5.16 8.05 -6.37
N LEU A 57 -5.14 6.77 -6.00
CA LEU A 57 -3.91 6.02 -5.70
C LEU A 57 -3.03 5.89 -6.94
N ASP A 58 -3.61 5.51 -8.08
CA ASP A 58 -2.88 5.44 -9.37
C ASP A 58 -2.24 6.80 -9.74
N ARG A 59 -2.93 7.91 -9.42
CA ARG A 59 -2.39 9.26 -9.66
C ARG A 59 -1.20 9.58 -8.75
N ALA A 60 -1.30 9.23 -7.46
CA ALA A 60 -0.21 9.43 -6.51
C ALA A 60 1.00 8.56 -6.87
N GLU A 61 0.79 7.30 -7.22
CA GLU A 61 1.79 6.37 -7.73
C GLU A 61 2.53 6.97 -8.94
N GLY A 62 1.79 7.39 -9.97
CA GLY A 62 2.38 7.96 -11.18
C GLY A 62 3.22 9.22 -10.91
N LEU A 63 2.79 10.05 -9.96
CA LEU A 63 3.56 11.23 -9.55
C LEU A 63 4.85 10.84 -8.83
N VAL A 64 4.79 9.90 -7.88
CA VAL A 64 5.97 9.44 -7.14
C VAL A 64 6.98 8.82 -8.10
N LEU A 65 6.57 7.89 -8.96
CA LEU A 65 7.47 7.24 -9.92
C LEU A 65 8.12 8.23 -10.90
N LYS A 66 7.37 9.27 -11.31
CA LYS A 66 7.91 10.36 -12.14
C LYS A 66 8.98 11.14 -11.39
N VAL A 67 8.76 11.45 -10.11
CA VAL A 67 9.78 12.12 -9.27
C VAL A 67 11.01 11.24 -9.12
N LEU A 68 10.85 9.97 -8.74
CA LEU A 68 11.98 9.04 -8.56
C LEU A 68 12.83 8.88 -9.82
N SER A 69 12.18 8.87 -10.99
CA SER A 69 12.85 8.76 -12.30
C SER A 69 13.59 10.03 -12.74
N ALA A 70 13.21 11.20 -12.20
CA ALA A 70 13.82 12.49 -12.54
C ALA A 70 15.10 12.79 -11.74
N PHE A 71 15.37 12.04 -10.66
CA PHE A 71 16.57 12.21 -9.85
C PHE A 71 17.83 11.71 -10.57
N LYS A 72 18.94 12.41 -10.35
CA LYS A 72 20.26 11.89 -10.68
C LYS A 72 20.67 10.87 -9.62
N SER A 73 21.33 9.79 -10.02
CA SER A 73 21.80 8.75 -9.08
C SER A 73 22.68 9.29 -7.95
N SER A 74 23.43 10.38 -8.20
CA SER A 74 24.28 11.04 -7.19
C SER A 74 23.51 11.76 -6.07
N ASP A 75 22.24 12.10 -6.30
CA ASP A 75 21.43 12.90 -5.39
C ASP A 75 20.45 12.02 -4.57
N ILE A 76 20.27 10.75 -4.96
CA ILE A 76 19.35 9.80 -4.31
C ILE A 76 19.67 9.64 -2.83
N GLU A 77 20.93 9.41 -2.48
CA GLU A 77 21.33 9.15 -1.09
C GLU A 77 20.99 10.32 -0.16
N LYS A 78 21.26 11.55 -0.61
CA LYS A 78 20.93 12.77 0.14
C LYS A 78 19.43 12.93 0.32
N ALA A 79 18.65 12.64 -0.72
CA ALA A 79 17.19 12.70 -0.64
C ALA A 79 16.65 11.70 0.38
N VAL A 80 17.11 10.45 0.36
CA VAL A 80 16.69 9.42 1.33
C VAL A 80 17.07 9.81 2.76
N GLN A 81 18.27 10.36 2.98
CA GLN A 81 18.73 10.80 4.31
C GLN A 81 17.93 11.99 4.87
N SER A 82 17.23 12.75 4.02
CA SER A 82 16.36 13.85 4.45
C SER A 82 14.98 13.39 4.93
N LEU A 83 14.62 12.13 4.69
CA LEU A 83 13.36 11.55 5.14
C LEU A 83 13.46 11.09 6.60
N ASP A 84 12.35 11.20 7.32
CA ASP A 84 12.20 10.54 8.61
C ASP A 84 11.93 9.04 8.43
N LYS A 85 11.89 8.29 9.53
CA LYS A 85 11.69 6.82 9.49
C LYS A 85 10.39 6.44 8.78
N ASN A 86 9.32 7.20 9.00
CA ASN A 86 8.03 6.96 8.35
C ASN A 86 8.10 7.26 6.85
N GLY A 87 8.79 8.33 6.45
CA GLY A 87 9.04 8.67 5.05
C GLY A 87 9.84 7.60 4.31
N VAL A 88 10.86 7.00 4.93
CA VAL A 88 11.62 5.89 4.34
C VAL A 88 10.74 4.65 4.13
N ASP A 89 9.86 4.35 5.09
CA ASP A 89 8.90 3.23 4.96
C ASP A 89 7.88 3.48 3.84
N LEU A 90 7.36 4.70 3.73
CA LEU A 90 6.45 5.09 2.67
C LEU A 90 7.12 5.04 1.30
N LEU A 91 8.37 5.52 1.21
CA LEU A 91 9.19 5.40 0.01
C LEU A 91 9.36 3.94 -0.40
N MET A 92 9.65 3.05 0.56
CA MET A 92 9.78 1.62 0.29
C MET A 92 8.49 1.02 -0.29
N LYS A 93 7.31 1.41 0.23
CA LYS A 93 6.01 0.98 -0.35
C LYS A 93 5.87 1.38 -1.81
N TYR A 94 6.17 2.63 -2.16
CA TYR A 94 6.09 3.11 -3.55
C TYR A 94 7.13 2.47 -4.47
N ILE A 95 8.32 2.11 -3.97
CA ILE A 95 9.32 1.38 -4.74
C ILE A 95 8.78 -0.01 -5.14
N TYR A 96 8.23 -0.75 -4.18
CA TYR A 96 7.62 -2.06 -4.45
C TYR A 96 6.41 -1.93 -5.39
N LYS A 97 5.59 -0.89 -5.21
CA LYS A 97 4.49 -0.60 -6.12
C LYS A 97 4.96 -0.35 -7.55
N GLY A 98 6.04 0.41 -7.72
CA GLY A 98 6.64 0.67 -9.03
C GLY A 98 7.15 -0.59 -9.74
N PHE A 99 7.62 -1.59 -8.99
CA PHE A 99 8.04 -2.88 -9.57
C PHE A 99 6.88 -3.71 -10.13
N GLU A 100 5.63 -3.45 -9.74
CA GLU A 100 4.45 -4.12 -10.32
C GLU A 100 4.18 -3.65 -11.76
N ARG A 101 4.61 -2.43 -12.11
CA ARG A 101 4.33 -1.78 -13.40
C ARG A 101 5.62 -1.25 -14.05
N PRO A 102 6.56 -2.13 -14.44
CA PRO A 102 7.81 -1.72 -15.03
C PRO A 102 7.58 -1.02 -16.37
N SER A 103 8.16 0.17 -16.51
CA SER A 103 8.31 0.89 -17.77
C SER A 103 9.80 1.01 -18.15
N GLU A 104 10.10 1.52 -19.34
CA GLU A 104 11.48 1.59 -19.86
C GLU A 104 12.44 2.27 -18.87
N ASN A 105 13.51 1.55 -18.49
CA ASN A 105 14.54 1.96 -17.53
C ASN A 105 14.06 2.25 -16.07
N SER A 106 12.76 2.19 -15.79
CA SER A 106 12.22 2.47 -14.45
C SER A 106 12.77 1.53 -13.39
N SER A 107 12.85 0.22 -13.67
CA SER A 107 13.32 -0.78 -12.69
C SER A 107 14.78 -0.57 -12.30
N ALA A 108 15.63 -0.11 -13.21
CA ALA A 108 17.04 0.18 -12.90
C ALA A 108 17.15 1.34 -11.91
N VAL A 109 16.37 2.41 -12.11
CA VAL A 109 16.30 3.54 -11.19
C VAL A 109 15.71 3.11 -9.85
N LEU A 110 14.62 2.35 -9.85
CA LEU A 110 13.98 1.84 -8.63
C LEU A 110 14.91 0.94 -7.80
N LEU A 111 15.78 0.15 -8.43
CA LEU A 111 16.80 -0.64 -7.71
C LEU A 111 17.83 0.26 -7.01
N GLN A 112 18.23 1.39 -7.61
CA GLN A 112 19.11 2.37 -6.95
C GLN A 112 18.42 3.01 -5.75
N TRP A 113 17.14 3.38 -5.88
CA TRP A 113 16.34 3.89 -4.77
C TRP A 113 16.19 2.86 -3.66
N HIS A 114 15.92 1.60 -4.02
CA HIS A 114 15.79 0.49 -3.08
C HIS A 114 17.06 0.30 -2.25
N GLU A 115 18.24 0.31 -2.88
CA GLU A 115 19.53 0.18 -2.18
C GLU A 115 19.69 1.25 -1.08
N LYS A 116 19.38 2.51 -1.40
CA LYS A 116 19.53 3.62 -0.44
C LYS A 116 18.45 3.60 0.63
N ALA A 117 17.20 3.30 0.27
CA ALA A 117 16.11 3.16 1.23
C ALA A 117 16.34 1.98 2.19
N LEU A 118 16.90 0.87 1.71
CA LEU A 118 17.30 -0.28 2.54
C LEU A 118 18.43 0.09 3.51
N THR A 119 19.41 0.87 3.05
CA THR A 119 20.50 1.34 3.90
C THR A 119 19.98 2.23 5.03
N ALA A 120 19.00 3.10 4.75
CA ALA A 120 18.41 4.01 5.75
C ALA A 120 17.39 3.34 6.68
N GLY A 121 16.50 2.49 6.15
CA GLY A 121 15.39 1.89 6.88
C GLY A 121 15.65 0.47 7.41
N GLY A 122 16.74 -0.17 6.96
CA GLY A 122 17.02 -1.58 7.21
C GLY A 122 15.97 -2.52 6.62
N VAL A 123 16.10 -3.82 6.90
CA VAL A 123 15.13 -4.84 6.43
C VAL A 123 13.73 -4.61 7.00
N GLY A 124 13.62 -3.91 8.13
CA GLY A 124 12.34 -3.59 8.76
C GLY A 124 11.40 -2.75 7.88
N SER A 125 11.93 -1.89 7.00
CA SER A 125 11.09 -1.12 6.07
C SER A 125 10.42 -2.04 5.05
N ILE A 126 11.14 -3.05 4.54
CA ILE A 126 10.58 -4.08 3.65
C ILE A 126 9.54 -4.93 4.38
N VAL A 127 9.83 -5.36 5.61
CA VAL A 127 8.87 -6.14 6.41
C VAL A 127 7.55 -5.38 6.58
N ARG A 128 7.60 -4.06 6.79
CA ARG A 128 6.40 -3.21 6.88
C ARG A 128 5.67 -3.06 5.55
N VAL A 129 6.34 -3.18 4.40
CA VAL A 129 5.64 -3.30 3.10
C VAL A 129 4.87 -4.61 3.03
N LEU A 130 5.51 -5.73 3.37
CA LEU A 130 4.93 -7.08 3.25
C LEU A 130 3.77 -7.34 4.24
N THR A 131 3.77 -6.65 5.38
CA THR A 131 2.77 -6.84 6.45
C THR A 131 1.69 -5.76 6.46
N ALA A 132 1.78 -4.76 5.59
CA ALA A 132 0.78 -3.70 5.51
C ALA A 132 -0.52 -4.23 4.89
N ARG A 133 -1.60 -4.31 5.70
CA ARG A 133 -2.96 -4.58 5.21
C ARG A 133 -3.55 -3.43 4.39
N LYS A 134 -3.18 -2.19 4.75
CA LYS A 134 -3.50 -0.96 4.00
C LYS A 134 -2.21 -0.42 3.38
N THR A 135 -2.16 -0.37 2.04
CA THR A 135 -0.96 0.02 1.28
C THR A 135 -1.31 1.07 0.21
N VAL A 136 -0.26 1.61 -0.43
CA VAL A 136 -0.33 2.61 -1.51
C VAL A 136 -0.70 2.02 -2.86
#